data_AF-A0A9Q5HWQ4-F1
#
_entry.id   AF-A0A9Q5HWQ4-F1
#
_cell.length_a   1.000
_cell.length_b   1.000
_cell.length_c   1.000
_cell.angle_alpha   90.00
_cell.angle_beta   90.00
_cell.angle_gamma   90.00
#
_symmetry.space_group_name_H-M   'P 1'
#
loop_
_entity.id
_entity.type
_entity.pdbx_description
1 polymer ?
#
loop_
_entity_poly.entity_id
_entity_poly.type
_entity_poly.pdbx_seq_one_letter_code
_entity_poly.pdbx_strand_id
1 'polypeptide(L)'
;MAPRKTQLPAVPAQEAEAPSKKGASPAVKYYLIAYNVVSALSWAYILIVLTLHILGVSFVSSSSAAAAAARPLSASARIASFLRPFSKAASTKARASAATRVQEKLLQPLLLRASTTYAVIGPETTLVQTLALLEVLHAGLGWVRSPIQTTAAQVASRIFLVWGVVERFESARSSPLYASMVFAWSLAEVIRYSFYAFSLISTSSPPHPLLWLRYTTFLVLYPLGAGSEAFVNFATLPRSSPIPTSSLIWWPGLYFMYTYMLGQRRKVLGDGLGKKLGGKPKSL
;
A
#
# COMPACT_ATOMS: atom_id res chain seq x y z
N MET A 1 -31.99 58.83 37.94
CA MET A 1 -31.20 58.16 39.00
C MET A 1 -31.36 56.65 38.80
N ALA A 2 -30.40 56.00 38.15
CA ALA A 2 -30.49 54.56 37.83
C ALA A 2 -30.06 53.70 39.04
N PRO A 3 -30.67 52.52 39.29
CA PRO A 3 -30.29 51.70 40.43
C PRO A 3 -28.98 50.94 40.16
N ARG A 4 -28.07 51.03 41.14
CA ARG A 4 -26.74 50.40 41.16
C ARG A 4 -26.89 48.89 41.39
N LYS A 5 -26.55 48.06 40.40
CA LYS A 5 -26.49 46.59 40.56
C LYS A 5 -25.32 46.22 41.47
N THR A 6 -25.61 45.62 42.61
CA THR A 6 -24.65 45.02 43.54
C THR A 6 -24.07 43.76 42.88
N GLN A 7 -22.77 43.76 42.53
CA GLN A 7 -22.06 42.57 42.07
C GLN A 7 -21.68 41.71 43.29
N LEU A 8 -22.20 40.49 43.35
CA LEU A 8 -21.71 39.44 44.25
C LEU A 8 -20.34 38.93 43.75
N PRO A 9 -19.41 38.57 44.64
CA PRO A 9 -18.09 38.07 44.23
C PRO A 9 -18.22 36.72 43.55
N ALA A 10 -17.57 36.58 42.39
CA ALA A 10 -17.51 35.33 41.65
C ALA A 10 -16.70 34.28 42.43
N VAL A 11 -17.33 33.14 42.73
CA VAL A 11 -16.65 31.94 43.22
C VAL A 11 -15.75 31.42 42.09
N PRO A 12 -14.44 31.21 42.30
CA PRO A 12 -13.58 30.67 41.26
C PRO A 12 -14.03 29.24 40.94
N ALA A 13 -14.43 29.02 39.69
CA ALA A 13 -14.71 27.70 39.17
C ALA A 13 -13.41 26.88 39.24
N GLN A 14 -13.41 25.82 40.05
CA GLN A 14 -12.38 24.79 39.99
C GLN A 14 -12.45 24.18 38.59
N GLU A 15 -11.45 24.47 37.76
CA GLU A 15 -11.20 23.73 36.51
C GLU A 15 -11.01 22.26 36.88
N ALA A 16 -12.00 21.44 36.52
CA ALA A 16 -11.87 20.00 36.58
C ALA A 16 -10.76 19.59 35.60
N GLU A 17 -9.56 19.33 36.12
CA GLU A 17 -8.47 18.71 35.38
C GLU A 17 -9.00 17.44 34.69
N ALA A 18 -8.98 17.45 33.36
CA ALA A 18 -9.24 16.25 32.57
C ALA A 18 -8.24 15.16 32.96
N PRO A 19 -8.67 13.91 33.15
CA PRO A 19 -7.79 12.85 33.66
C PRO A 19 -6.61 12.64 32.72
N SER A 20 -5.39 12.83 33.25
CA SER A 20 -4.18 12.58 32.49
C SER A 20 -4.11 11.10 32.11
N LYS A 21 -4.21 10.82 30.80
CA LYS A 21 -4.11 9.45 30.29
C LYS A 21 -2.68 8.96 30.54
N LYS A 22 -2.52 8.10 31.56
CA LYS A 22 -1.27 7.41 31.90
C LYS A 22 -0.59 6.89 30.63
N GLY A 23 0.67 7.27 30.41
CA GLY A 23 1.49 6.71 29.34
C GLY A 23 1.57 5.18 29.46
N ALA A 24 1.66 4.50 28.32
CA ALA A 24 1.75 3.04 28.27
C ALA A 24 2.87 2.53 29.20
N SER A 25 2.60 1.46 29.96
CA SER A 25 3.59 0.87 30.84
C SER A 25 4.83 0.40 30.05
N PRO A 26 6.01 0.29 30.67
CA PRO A 26 7.22 -0.19 29.98
C PRO A 26 7.00 -1.53 29.26
N ALA A 27 6.24 -2.44 29.87
CA ALA A 27 5.87 -3.72 29.27
C ALA A 27 5.04 -3.55 27.99
N VAL A 28 4.04 -2.66 27.98
CA VAL A 28 3.25 -2.35 26.78
C VAL A 28 4.14 -1.73 25.70
N LYS A 29 5.09 -0.87 26.07
CA LYS A 29 6.05 -0.31 25.12
C LYS A 29 6.89 -1.40 24.42
N TYR A 30 7.47 -2.34 25.18
CA TYR A 30 8.25 -3.44 24.60
C TYR A 30 7.40 -4.36 23.72
N TYR A 31 6.19 -4.68 24.16
CA TYR A 31 5.24 -5.45 23.36
C TYR A 31 4.91 -4.75 22.03
N LEU A 32 4.63 -3.43 22.05
CA LEU A 32 4.35 -2.66 20.84
C LEU A 32 5.56 -2.62 19.90
N ILE A 33 6.78 -2.50 20.43
CA ILE A 33 8.00 -2.59 19.62
C ILE A 33 8.07 -3.94 18.92
N ALA A 34 7.93 -5.04 19.68
CA ALA A 34 7.96 -6.38 19.14
C ALA A 34 6.88 -6.60 18.07
N TYR A 35 5.64 -6.16 18.35
CA TYR A 35 4.53 -6.23 17.40
C TYR A 35 4.84 -5.51 16.08
N ASN A 36 5.35 -4.28 16.14
CA ASN A 36 5.69 -3.51 14.94
C ASN A 36 6.87 -4.16 14.18
N VAL A 37 7.89 -4.67 14.87
CA VAL A 37 9.02 -5.36 14.23
C VAL A 37 8.55 -6.63 13.52
N VAL A 38 7.78 -7.48 14.21
CA VAL A 38 7.23 -8.71 13.63
C VAL A 38 6.34 -8.38 12.43
N SER A 39 5.45 -7.39 12.55
CA SER A 39 4.58 -6.97 11.46
C SER A 39 5.36 -6.43 10.26
N ALA A 40 6.42 -5.64 10.48
CA ALA A 40 7.30 -5.17 9.43
C ALA A 40 8.00 -6.35 8.71
N LEU A 41 8.51 -7.32 9.46
CA LEU A 41 9.18 -8.50 8.92
C LEU A 41 8.21 -9.40 8.13
N SER A 42 6.99 -9.59 8.63
CA SER A 42 5.97 -10.38 7.93
C SER A 42 5.58 -9.74 6.59
N TRP A 43 5.36 -8.42 6.55
CA TRP A 43 5.09 -7.73 5.29
C TRP A 43 6.32 -7.67 4.37
N ALA A 44 7.53 -7.56 4.92
CA ALA A 44 8.77 -7.61 4.13
C ALA A 44 8.96 -8.99 3.48
N TYR A 45 8.67 -10.07 4.21
CA TYR A 45 8.67 -11.43 3.68
C TYR A 45 7.69 -11.55 2.49
N ILE A 46 6.44 -11.12 2.66
CA ILE A 46 5.43 -11.12 1.59
C ILE A 46 5.93 -10.31 0.38
N LEU A 47 6.48 -9.11 0.60
CA LEU A 47 6.99 -8.24 -0.47
C LEU A 47 8.15 -8.89 -1.24
N ILE A 48 9.07 -9.55 -0.52
CA ILE A 48 10.22 -10.24 -1.12
C ILE A 48 9.74 -11.42 -1.96
N VAL A 49 8.92 -12.31 -1.40
CA VAL A 49 8.39 -13.49 -2.11
C VAL A 49 7.59 -13.06 -3.33
N LEU A 50 6.73 -12.04 -3.19
CA LEU A 50 5.98 -11.45 -4.30
C LEU A 50 6.90 -10.97 -5.41
N THR A 51 7.92 -10.19 -5.05
CA THR A 51 8.86 -9.60 -6.01
C THR A 51 9.63 -10.70 -6.74
N LEU A 52 10.13 -11.70 -6.01
CA LEU A 52 10.82 -12.86 -6.58
C LEU A 52 9.92 -13.65 -7.55
N HIS A 53 8.66 -13.89 -7.16
CA HIS A 53 7.67 -14.56 -8.00
C HIS A 53 7.40 -13.81 -9.30
N ILE A 54 7.18 -12.49 -9.22
CA ILE A 54 6.95 -11.64 -10.40
C ILE A 54 8.20 -11.63 -11.30
N LEU A 55 9.40 -11.54 -10.72
CA LEU A 55 10.66 -11.60 -11.46
C LEU A 55 10.96 -13.00 -12.02
N GLY A 56 10.25 -14.04 -11.58
CA GLY A 56 10.43 -15.43 -12.03
C GLY A 56 11.68 -16.07 -11.44
N VAL A 57 12.17 -15.55 -10.32
CA VAL A 57 13.32 -16.09 -9.60
C VAL A 57 12.82 -17.25 -8.73
N SER A 58 13.00 -18.47 -9.22
CA SER A 58 12.70 -19.69 -8.46
C SER A 58 14.00 -20.19 -7.81
N PHE A 59 14.05 -20.28 -6.48
CA PHE A 59 15.20 -20.88 -5.76
C PHE A 59 15.25 -22.42 -5.87
N VAL A 60 14.27 -23.02 -6.53
CA VAL A 60 14.21 -24.47 -6.81
C VAL A 60 14.92 -24.75 -8.14
N SER A 61 16.16 -25.21 -8.04
CA SER A 61 16.97 -25.96 -9.01
C SER A 61 16.92 -25.54 -10.48
N SER A 62 17.92 -24.74 -10.86
CA SER A 62 18.38 -24.48 -12.24
C SER A 62 18.99 -25.71 -12.95
N SER A 63 18.49 -26.94 -12.75
CA SER A 63 19.14 -28.16 -13.26
C SER A 63 18.41 -28.86 -14.41
N SER A 64 17.33 -28.30 -14.99
CA SER A 64 16.57 -28.98 -16.06
C SER A 64 16.25 -28.12 -17.29
N ALA A 65 16.41 -26.80 -17.24
CA ALA A 65 15.99 -25.91 -18.33
C ALA A 65 16.96 -25.82 -19.53
N ALA A 66 18.15 -26.42 -19.46
CA ALA A 66 19.17 -26.30 -20.51
C ALA A 66 19.02 -27.31 -21.68
N ALA A 67 18.11 -28.29 -21.59
CA ALA A 67 18.02 -29.38 -22.57
C ALA A 67 16.98 -29.17 -23.71
N ALA A 68 16.19 -28.09 -23.69
CA ALA A 68 15.10 -27.89 -24.65
C ALA A 68 15.40 -26.91 -25.81
N ALA A 69 16.63 -26.39 -25.91
CA ALA A 69 17.01 -25.36 -26.89
C ALA A 69 17.96 -25.88 -27.98
N ALA A 70 17.53 -26.87 -28.76
CA ALA A 70 18.17 -27.18 -30.04
C ALA A 70 17.18 -27.87 -31.00
N ARG A 71 16.65 -27.12 -31.97
CA ARG A 71 16.01 -27.70 -33.17
C ARG A 71 16.63 -27.04 -34.40
N PRO A 72 17.16 -27.83 -35.37
CA PRO A 72 17.79 -27.29 -36.57
C PRO A 72 16.71 -26.74 -37.53
N LEU A 73 16.98 -25.55 -38.07
CA LEU A 73 16.14 -24.87 -39.06
C LEU A 73 16.16 -25.65 -40.39
N SER A 74 14.99 -26.01 -40.88
CA SER A 74 14.79 -26.63 -42.19
C SER A 74 15.29 -25.72 -43.33
N ALA A 75 15.94 -26.34 -44.32
CA ALA A 75 16.54 -25.70 -45.50
C ALA A 75 15.54 -24.91 -46.37
N SER A 76 14.23 -25.08 -46.16
CA SER A 76 13.18 -24.32 -46.85
C SER A 76 13.08 -22.84 -46.44
N ALA A 77 13.68 -22.44 -45.31
CA ALA A 77 13.66 -21.05 -44.86
C ALA A 77 14.63 -20.12 -45.63
N ARG A 78 15.56 -20.67 -46.43
CA ARG A 78 16.56 -19.88 -47.18
C ARG A 78 16.13 -19.48 -48.59
N ILE A 79 15.04 -20.03 -49.10
CA ILE A 79 14.55 -19.77 -50.46
C ILE A 79 13.55 -18.59 -50.48
N ALA A 80 12.88 -18.33 -49.35
CA ALA A 80 11.92 -17.22 -49.22
C ALA A 80 12.56 -15.81 -49.16
N SER A 81 13.90 -15.71 -49.11
CA SER A 81 14.61 -14.41 -49.06
C SER A 81 14.89 -13.79 -50.43
N PHE A 82 14.58 -14.47 -51.55
CA PHE A 82 14.85 -13.96 -52.90
C PHE A 82 13.67 -13.27 -53.59
N LEU A 83 12.47 -13.25 -52.98
CA LEU A 83 11.27 -12.65 -53.58
C LEU A 83 10.59 -11.63 -52.66
N ARG A 84 11.27 -10.51 -52.39
CA ARG A 84 10.60 -9.28 -51.90
C ARG A 84 10.81 -8.14 -52.90
N PRO A 85 9.78 -7.73 -53.68
CA PRO A 85 9.82 -6.44 -54.32
C PRO A 85 9.58 -5.33 -53.28
N PHE A 86 10.24 -4.21 -53.54
CA PHE A 86 10.19 -2.93 -52.85
C PHE A 86 8.78 -2.57 -52.34
N SER A 87 8.64 -2.39 -51.03
CA SER A 87 7.60 -1.53 -50.47
C SER A 87 8.24 -0.57 -49.45
N LYS A 88 8.50 0.65 -49.91
CA LYS A 88 8.84 1.79 -49.05
C LYS A 88 7.59 2.27 -48.32
N ALA A 89 7.14 1.52 -47.32
CA ALA A 89 6.14 1.94 -46.35
C ALA A 89 6.32 1.25 -44.97
N ALA A 90 7.54 0.79 -44.66
CA ALA A 90 7.82 -0.11 -43.54
C ALA A 90 8.61 0.52 -42.39
N SER A 91 8.81 1.84 -42.34
CA SER A 91 9.63 2.47 -41.28
C SER A 91 8.85 2.73 -39.97
N THR A 92 7.52 2.95 -40.05
CA THR A 92 6.68 3.24 -38.86
C THR A 92 5.92 2.03 -38.34
N LYS A 93 5.38 1.16 -39.21
CA LYS A 93 4.67 -0.08 -38.80
C LYS A 93 5.59 -1.18 -38.24
N ALA A 94 6.85 -1.27 -38.70
CA ALA A 94 7.80 -2.25 -38.17
C ALA A 94 8.27 -1.90 -36.75
N ARG A 95 8.40 -0.60 -36.44
CA ARG A 95 8.74 -0.12 -35.08
C ARG A 95 7.57 -0.25 -34.12
N ALA A 96 6.34 -0.02 -34.59
CA ALA A 96 5.11 -0.34 -33.85
C ALA A 96 5.03 -1.86 -33.58
N SER A 97 5.21 -2.71 -34.59
CA SER A 97 5.20 -4.18 -34.43
C SER A 97 6.33 -4.73 -33.56
N ALA A 98 7.52 -4.12 -33.59
CA ALA A 98 8.63 -4.47 -32.71
C ALA A 98 8.36 -4.04 -31.26
N ALA A 99 7.82 -2.84 -31.03
CA ALA A 99 7.37 -2.40 -29.71
C ALA A 99 6.24 -3.30 -29.17
N THR A 100 5.26 -3.69 -30.00
CA THR A 100 4.21 -4.65 -29.63
C THR A 100 4.79 -6.03 -29.33
N ARG A 101 5.77 -6.53 -30.10
CA ARG A 101 6.45 -7.81 -29.84
C ARG A 101 7.31 -7.81 -28.58
N VAL A 102 8.01 -6.71 -28.29
CA VAL A 102 8.79 -6.54 -27.05
C VAL A 102 7.84 -6.43 -25.85
N GLN A 103 6.74 -5.69 -26.01
CA GLN A 103 5.70 -5.54 -24.99
C GLN A 103 4.99 -6.87 -24.70
N GLU A 104 4.65 -7.67 -25.71
CA GLU A 104 4.08 -9.01 -25.52
C GLU A 104 5.08 -9.95 -24.83
N LYS A 105 6.35 -9.94 -25.22
CA LYS A 105 7.37 -10.81 -24.62
C LYS A 105 7.70 -10.46 -23.16
N LEU A 106 7.60 -9.19 -22.77
CA LEU A 106 7.87 -8.74 -21.39
C LEU A 106 6.62 -8.71 -20.51
N LEU A 107 5.49 -8.20 -21.01
CA LEU A 107 4.29 -8.05 -20.19
C LEU A 107 3.49 -9.34 -20.02
N GLN A 108 3.41 -10.21 -21.04
CA GLN A 108 2.67 -11.47 -20.91
C GLN A 108 3.21 -12.37 -19.79
N PRO A 109 4.53 -12.63 -19.67
CA PRO A 109 5.02 -13.45 -18.55
C PRO A 109 4.80 -12.77 -17.20
N LEU A 110 4.90 -11.44 -17.13
CA LEU A 110 4.65 -10.71 -15.89
C LEU A 110 3.17 -10.79 -15.47
N LEU A 111 2.24 -10.63 -16.40
CA LEU A 111 0.80 -10.74 -16.12
C LEU A 111 0.41 -12.16 -15.72
N LEU A 112 0.97 -13.18 -16.37
CA LEU A 112 0.72 -14.58 -16.01
C LEU A 112 1.25 -14.91 -14.60
N ARG A 113 2.44 -14.42 -14.26
CA ARG A 113 2.98 -14.57 -12.88
C ARG A 113 2.12 -13.79 -11.88
N ALA A 114 1.70 -12.58 -12.21
CA ALA A 114 0.81 -11.80 -11.36
C ALA A 114 -0.54 -12.49 -11.12
N SER A 115 -1.10 -13.18 -12.11
CA SER A 115 -2.35 -13.96 -11.93
C SER A 115 -2.20 -15.19 -11.05
N THR A 116 -0.97 -15.67 -10.80
CA THR A 116 -0.71 -16.83 -9.93
C THR A 116 -0.21 -16.42 -8.54
N THR A 117 -0.08 -15.12 -8.28
CA THR A 117 0.43 -14.59 -7.01
C THR A 117 -0.36 -15.08 -5.80
N TYR A 118 -1.69 -15.16 -5.89
CA TYR A 118 -2.50 -15.63 -4.77
C TYR A 118 -2.12 -17.05 -4.32
N ALA A 119 -1.79 -17.95 -5.24
CA ALA A 119 -1.39 -19.30 -4.89
C ALA A 119 -0.05 -19.37 -4.12
N VAL A 120 0.78 -18.33 -4.20
CA VAL A 120 2.12 -18.29 -3.60
C VAL A 120 2.12 -17.59 -2.24
N ILE A 121 1.34 -16.52 -2.09
CA ILE A 121 1.38 -15.65 -0.89
C ILE A 121 -0.01 -15.35 -0.30
N GLY A 122 -1.08 -15.95 -0.84
CA GLY A 122 -2.46 -15.69 -0.44
C GLY A 122 -2.69 -15.95 1.05
N PRO A 123 -2.47 -17.19 1.53
CA PRO A 123 -2.66 -17.54 2.93
C PRO A 123 -1.85 -16.67 3.91
N GLU A 124 -0.61 -16.37 3.56
CA GLU A 124 0.29 -15.53 4.36
C GLU A 124 -0.22 -14.09 4.42
N THR A 125 -0.68 -13.55 3.29
CA THR A 125 -1.30 -12.22 3.23
C THR A 125 -2.57 -12.18 4.09
N THR A 126 -3.40 -13.22 4.01
CA THR A 126 -4.63 -13.34 4.80
C THR A 126 -4.34 -13.38 6.31
N LEU A 127 -3.35 -14.17 6.72
CA LEU A 127 -2.93 -14.26 8.11
C LEU A 127 -2.40 -12.91 8.63
N VAL A 128 -1.44 -12.31 7.92
CA VAL A 128 -0.80 -11.05 8.33
C VAL A 128 -1.81 -9.90 8.37
N GLN A 129 -2.72 -9.84 7.39
CA GLN A 129 -3.79 -8.83 7.38
C GLN A 129 -4.79 -9.04 8.53
N THR A 130 -5.06 -10.29 8.92
CA THR A 130 -5.93 -10.60 10.08
C THR A 130 -5.31 -10.14 11.39
N LEU A 131 -3.98 -10.23 11.53
CA LEU A 131 -3.26 -9.72 12.71
C LEU A 131 -3.33 -8.19 12.86
N ALA A 132 -3.73 -7.45 11.83
CA ALA A 132 -3.99 -6.02 11.92
C ALA A 132 -5.20 -5.68 12.81
N LEU A 133 -6.08 -6.65 13.10
CA LEU A 133 -7.14 -6.47 14.10
C LEU A 133 -6.58 -6.12 15.49
N LEU A 134 -5.37 -6.56 15.80
CA LEU A 134 -4.68 -6.18 17.04
C LEU A 134 -4.43 -4.68 17.12
N GLU A 135 -4.26 -3.97 16.00
CA GLU A 135 -4.10 -2.51 16.00
C GLU A 135 -5.35 -1.79 16.50
N VAL A 136 -6.53 -2.30 16.15
CA VAL A 136 -7.81 -1.77 16.62
C VAL A 136 -7.91 -1.99 18.13
N LEU A 137 -7.46 -3.16 18.62
CA LEU A 137 -7.38 -3.42 20.05
C LEU A 137 -6.40 -2.49 20.75
N HIS A 138 -5.20 -2.27 20.20
CA HIS A 138 -4.21 -1.36 20.79
C HIS A 138 -4.73 0.08 20.87
N ALA A 139 -5.47 0.54 19.85
CA ALA A 139 -6.12 1.85 19.86
C ALA A 139 -7.27 1.89 20.90
N GLY A 140 -8.09 0.85 20.98
CA GLY A 140 -9.21 0.76 21.93
C GLY A 140 -8.78 0.67 23.39
N LEU A 141 -7.68 -0.02 23.67
CA LEU A 141 -7.04 -0.08 24.99
C LEU A 141 -6.27 1.20 25.35
N GLY A 142 -6.16 2.15 24.41
CA GLY A 142 -5.42 3.40 24.62
C GLY A 142 -3.90 3.23 24.65
N TRP A 143 -3.37 2.08 24.22
CA TRP A 143 -1.93 1.82 24.15
C TRP A 143 -1.25 2.65 23.06
N VAL A 144 -2.01 2.99 22.02
CA VAL A 144 -1.57 3.85 20.91
C VAL A 144 -2.51 5.05 20.79
N ARG A 145 -1.93 6.25 20.58
CA ARG A 145 -2.70 7.48 20.32
C ARG A 145 -3.21 7.49 18.89
N SER A 146 -4.31 6.80 18.61
CA SER A 146 -4.97 6.80 17.30
C SER A 146 -6.49 6.84 17.46
N PRO A 147 -7.23 7.49 16.54
CA PRO A 147 -8.69 7.52 16.62
C PRO A 147 -9.22 6.13 16.26
N ILE A 148 -9.79 5.43 17.25
CA ILE A 148 -10.25 4.03 17.12
C ILE A 148 -11.17 3.82 15.92
N GLN A 149 -12.10 4.74 15.66
CA GLN A 149 -13.05 4.67 14.55
C GLN A 149 -12.34 4.63 13.19
N THR A 150 -11.33 5.50 13.02
CA THR A 150 -10.57 5.56 11.76
C THR A 150 -9.66 4.35 11.59
N THR A 151 -9.02 3.87 12.66
CA THR A 151 -8.21 2.64 12.63
C THR A 151 -9.07 1.42 12.34
N ALA A 152 -10.23 1.30 12.98
CA ALA A 152 -11.18 0.22 12.75
C ALA A 152 -11.69 0.22 11.31
N ALA A 153 -12.10 1.38 10.77
CA ALA A 153 -12.57 1.48 9.39
C ALA A 153 -11.48 1.06 8.37
N GLN A 154 -10.23 1.51 8.58
CA GLN A 154 -9.10 1.14 7.72
C GLN A 154 -8.83 -0.37 7.75
N VAL A 155 -8.77 -0.96 8.94
CA VAL A 155 -8.51 -2.40 9.09
C VAL A 155 -9.69 -3.21 8.56
N ALA A 156 -10.93 -2.83 8.89
CA ALA A 156 -12.14 -3.52 8.43
C ALA A 156 -12.25 -3.54 6.91
N SER A 157 -11.90 -2.45 6.22
CA SER A 157 -11.88 -2.38 4.75
C SER A 157 -10.97 -3.45 4.15
N ARG A 158 -9.76 -3.62 4.69
CA ARG A 158 -8.80 -4.62 4.19
C ARG A 158 -9.17 -6.04 4.57
N ILE A 159 -9.71 -6.25 5.78
CA ILE A 159 -10.24 -7.55 6.22
C ILE A 159 -11.38 -7.99 5.31
N PHE A 160 -12.31 -7.08 5.00
CA PHE A 160 -13.38 -7.36 4.06
C PHE A 160 -12.84 -7.73 2.67
N LEU A 161 -11.83 -7.02 2.17
CA LEU A 161 -11.28 -7.34 0.86
C LEU A 161 -10.62 -8.72 0.83
N VAL A 162 -9.84 -9.07 1.85
CA VAL A 162 -9.18 -10.38 1.94
C VAL A 162 -10.21 -11.50 2.11
N TRP A 163 -10.99 -11.47 3.20
CA TRP A 163 -11.90 -12.56 3.56
C TRP A 163 -13.22 -12.55 2.80
N GLY A 164 -13.75 -11.37 2.50
CA GLY A 164 -15.05 -11.19 1.85
C GLY A 164 -14.99 -11.23 0.32
N VAL A 165 -13.84 -10.88 -0.28
CA VAL A 165 -13.66 -10.81 -1.73
C VAL A 165 -12.65 -11.85 -2.21
N VAL A 166 -11.38 -11.72 -1.84
CA VAL A 166 -10.31 -12.56 -2.40
C VAL A 166 -10.53 -14.05 -2.09
N GLU A 167 -10.78 -14.41 -0.82
CA GLU A 167 -11.04 -15.81 -0.43
C GLU A 167 -12.30 -16.40 -1.08
N ARG A 168 -13.28 -15.56 -1.43
CA ARG A 168 -14.60 -16.01 -1.92
C ARG A 168 -14.69 -16.14 -3.43
N PHE A 169 -13.88 -15.38 -4.17
CA PHE A 169 -14.02 -15.27 -5.63
C PHE A 169 -12.71 -15.64 -6.33
N GLU A 170 -12.75 -16.70 -7.14
CA GLU A 170 -11.62 -17.11 -7.99
C GLU A 170 -11.19 -15.98 -8.94
N SER A 171 -12.14 -15.18 -9.44
CA SER A 171 -11.83 -14.06 -10.34
C SER A 171 -10.99 -12.96 -9.68
N ALA A 172 -11.08 -12.80 -8.35
CA ALA A 172 -10.20 -11.92 -7.59
C ALA A 172 -8.80 -12.54 -7.43
N ARG A 173 -8.72 -13.84 -7.15
CA ARG A 173 -7.45 -14.58 -6.94
C ARG A 173 -6.62 -14.71 -8.20
N SER A 174 -7.27 -14.93 -9.34
CA SER A 174 -6.62 -15.03 -10.65
C SER A 174 -6.32 -13.67 -11.29
N SER A 175 -6.74 -12.56 -10.67
CA SER A 175 -6.53 -11.23 -11.23
C SER A 175 -5.08 -10.78 -11.05
N PRO A 176 -4.39 -10.31 -12.10
CA PRO A 176 -3.04 -9.75 -11.95
C PRO A 176 -3.03 -8.48 -11.06
N LEU A 177 -4.19 -7.87 -10.84
CA LEU A 177 -4.36 -6.72 -9.95
C LEU A 177 -4.28 -7.09 -8.47
N TYR A 178 -4.48 -8.36 -8.13
CA TYR A 178 -4.18 -8.85 -6.79
C TYR A 178 -2.69 -8.66 -6.45
N ALA A 179 -1.79 -8.95 -7.40
CA ALA A 179 -0.36 -8.78 -7.19
C ALA A 179 0.03 -7.31 -6.97
N SER A 180 -0.53 -6.38 -7.75
CA SER A 180 -0.24 -4.94 -7.58
C SER A 180 -0.81 -4.39 -6.26
N MET A 181 -1.97 -4.89 -5.83
CA MET A 181 -2.57 -4.57 -4.53
C MET A 181 -1.68 -5.00 -3.38
N VAL A 182 -1.29 -6.29 -3.34
CA VAL A 182 -0.44 -6.81 -2.26
C VAL A 182 0.95 -6.16 -2.28
N PHE A 183 1.48 -5.83 -3.45
CA PHE A 183 2.73 -5.07 -3.57
C PHE A 183 2.60 -3.67 -2.93
N ALA A 184 1.54 -2.93 -3.25
CA ALA A 184 1.32 -1.61 -2.69
C ALA A 184 1.12 -1.65 -1.17
N TRP A 185 0.34 -2.63 -0.69
CA TRP A 185 0.10 -2.85 0.73
C TRP A 185 1.39 -3.19 1.46
N SER A 186 2.07 -4.25 1.04
CA SER A 186 3.28 -4.72 1.72
C SER A 186 4.36 -3.64 1.79
N LEU A 187 4.60 -2.89 0.72
CA LEU A 187 5.57 -1.80 0.73
C LEU A 187 5.14 -0.65 1.68
N ALA A 188 3.87 -0.27 1.68
CA ALA A 188 3.35 0.74 2.61
C ALA A 188 3.44 0.28 4.07
N GLU A 189 3.12 -0.98 4.34
CA GLU A 189 3.12 -1.58 5.68
C GLU A 189 4.53 -1.74 6.23
N VAL A 190 5.50 -2.20 5.44
CA VAL A 190 6.91 -2.26 5.84
C VAL A 190 7.40 -0.90 6.31
N ILE A 191 7.12 0.17 5.55
CA ILE A 191 7.51 1.53 5.91
C ILE A 191 6.78 1.97 7.19
N ARG A 192 5.48 1.71 7.29
CA ARG A 192 4.64 2.13 8.43
C ARG A 192 5.07 1.50 9.74
N TYR A 193 5.20 0.18 9.76
CA TYR A 193 5.59 -0.58 10.95
C TYR A 193 7.04 -0.31 11.35
N SER A 194 7.96 -0.18 10.37
CA SER A 194 9.33 0.25 10.65
C SER A 194 9.34 1.62 11.33
N PHE A 195 8.60 2.60 10.79
CA PHE A 195 8.49 3.93 11.38
C PHE A 195 7.95 3.89 12.81
N TYR A 196 6.93 3.06 13.10
CA TYR A 196 6.38 2.91 14.44
C TYR A 196 7.35 2.24 15.41
N ALA A 197 8.05 1.19 14.99
CA ALA A 197 9.08 0.54 15.80
C ALA A 197 10.18 1.54 16.18
N PHE A 198 10.73 2.27 15.21
CA PHE A 198 11.76 3.28 15.48
C PHE A 198 11.24 4.45 16.33
N SER A 199 9.99 4.86 16.16
CA SER A 199 9.39 5.93 16.98
C SER A 199 9.16 5.52 18.44
N LEU A 200 9.08 4.22 18.72
CA LEU A 200 8.99 3.68 20.08
C LEU A 200 10.37 3.44 20.70
N ILE A 201 11.35 3.00 19.90
CA ILE A 201 12.72 2.72 20.36
C ILE A 201 13.47 4.03 20.64
N SER A 202 13.41 4.99 19.72
CA SER A 202 14.21 6.20 19.78
C SER A 202 13.57 7.26 20.68
N THR A 203 14.36 7.80 21.61
CA THR A 203 13.98 8.99 22.41
C THR A 203 14.07 10.27 21.56
N SER A 204 14.99 10.28 20.59
CA SER A 204 15.09 11.26 19.50
C SER A 204 14.22 10.82 18.32
N SER A 205 13.77 11.76 17.50
CA SER A 205 12.87 11.52 16.37
C SER A 205 13.27 10.32 15.48
N PRO A 206 12.29 9.64 14.84
CA PRO A 206 12.58 8.52 13.95
C PRO A 206 13.51 8.92 12.79
N PRO A 207 14.30 7.99 12.23
CA PRO A 207 15.26 8.28 11.17
C PRO A 207 14.65 9.07 10.00
N HIS A 208 15.31 10.16 9.59
CA HIS A 208 14.83 11.04 8.52
C HIS A 208 14.46 10.31 7.21
N PRO A 209 15.22 9.30 6.73
CA PRO A 209 14.84 8.55 5.53
C PRO A 209 13.48 7.83 5.66
N LEU A 210 13.18 7.23 6.82
CA LEU A 210 11.90 6.55 7.06
C LEU A 210 10.74 7.55 7.12
N LEU A 211 10.97 8.70 7.74
CA LEU A 211 10.01 9.79 7.76
C LEU A 211 9.74 10.30 6.32
N TRP A 212 10.79 10.55 5.53
CA TRP A 212 10.64 10.96 4.14
C TRP A 212 9.88 9.93 3.29
N LEU A 213 10.22 8.64 3.42
CA LEU A 213 9.54 7.55 2.73
C LEU A 213 8.06 7.55 3.08
N ARG A 214 7.71 7.55 4.36
CA ARG A 214 6.31 7.54 4.84
C ARG A 214 5.48 8.69 4.25
N TYR A 215 6.06 9.88 4.15
CA TYR A 215 5.37 11.06 3.63
C TYR A 215 5.53 11.27 2.12
N THR A 216 6.17 10.37 1.37
CA THR A 216 6.37 10.53 -0.07
C THR A 216 5.89 9.34 -0.89
N THR A 217 6.07 8.10 -0.41
CA THR A 217 5.70 6.90 -1.17
C THR A 217 4.19 6.80 -1.44
N PHE A 218 3.35 7.39 -0.58
CA PHE A 218 1.90 7.42 -0.79
C PHE A 218 1.50 8.06 -2.13
N LEU A 219 2.31 8.96 -2.70
CA LEU A 219 2.02 9.59 -4.00
C LEU A 219 1.83 8.54 -5.11
N VAL A 220 2.54 7.42 -5.02
CA VAL A 220 2.46 6.31 -5.98
C VAL A 220 1.66 5.14 -5.39
N LEU A 221 1.92 4.78 -4.13
CA LEU A 221 1.32 3.59 -3.53
C LEU A 221 -0.18 3.75 -3.26
N TYR A 222 -0.65 4.96 -3.00
CA TYR A 222 -2.06 5.21 -2.76
C TYR A 222 -2.93 4.96 -4.01
N PRO A 223 -2.68 5.58 -5.18
CA PRO A 223 -3.44 5.28 -6.38
C PRO A 223 -3.23 3.83 -6.86
N LEU A 224 -2.03 3.27 -6.68
CA LEU A 224 -1.76 1.88 -7.03
C LEU A 224 -2.58 0.91 -6.17
N GLY A 225 -2.55 1.08 -4.85
CA GLY A 225 -3.28 0.25 -3.89
C GLY A 225 -4.79 0.42 -4.03
N ALA A 226 -5.32 1.63 -3.83
CA ALA A 226 -6.76 1.87 -3.90
C ALA A 226 -7.35 1.53 -5.27
N GLY A 227 -6.61 1.82 -6.36
CA GLY A 227 -7.03 1.46 -7.71
C GLY A 227 -7.11 -0.06 -7.90
N SER A 228 -6.06 -0.79 -7.52
CA SER A 228 -6.05 -2.25 -7.64
C SER A 228 -7.12 -2.93 -6.77
N GLU A 229 -7.35 -2.46 -5.53
CA GLU A 229 -8.46 -2.94 -4.68
C GLU A 229 -9.81 -2.79 -5.38
N ALA A 230 -10.08 -1.60 -5.95
CA ALA A 230 -11.33 -1.32 -6.65
C ALA A 230 -11.52 -2.24 -7.84
N PHE A 231 -10.49 -2.44 -8.67
CA PHE A 231 -10.58 -3.30 -9.85
C PHE A 231 -10.61 -4.80 -9.52
N VAL A 232 -9.94 -5.25 -8.45
CA VAL A 232 -10.08 -6.62 -7.95
C VAL A 232 -11.52 -6.87 -7.52
N ASN A 233 -12.14 -5.92 -6.82
CA ASN A 233 -13.54 -6.01 -6.43
C ASN A 233 -14.46 -6.00 -7.67
N PHE A 234 -14.22 -5.13 -8.65
CA PHE A 234 -14.99 -5.11 -9.90
C PHE A 234 -14.89 -6.42 -10.70
N ALA A 235 -13.76 -7.11 -10.65
CA ALA A 235 -13.59 -8.41 -11.31
C ALA A 235 -14.48 -9.51 -10.72
N THR A 236 -15.09 -9.30 -9.55
CA THR A 236 -16.04 -10.25 -8.93
C THR A 236 -17.48 -10.03 -9.37
N LEU A 237 -17.79 -8.90 -10.01
CA LEU A 237 -19.14 -8.59 -10.44
C LEU A 237 -19.55 -9.40 -11.68
N PRO A 238 -20.84 -9.78 -11.81
CA PRO A 238 -21.37 -10.35 -13.04
C PRO A 238 -21.20 -9.37 -14.21
N ARG A 239 -20.85 -9.88 -15.40
CA ARG A 239 -20.64 -9.04 -16.61
C ARG A 239 -21.84 -8.18 -17.02
N SER A 240 -23.04 -8.58 -16.60
CA SER A 240 -24.30 -7.87 -16.86
C SER A 240 -24.70 -6.89 -15.76
N SER A 241 -23.97 -6.84 -14.64
CA SER A 241 -24.28 -5.93 -13.56
C SER A 241 -23.87 -4.51 -13.94
N PRO A 242 -24.74 -3.50 -13.77
CA PRO A 242 -24.30 -2.10 -13.82
C PRO A 242 -23.21 -1.88 -12.76
N ILE A 243 -22.32 -0.91 -13.03
CA ILE A 243 -21.30 -0.50 -12.06
C ILE A 243 -22.02 -0.16 -10.76
N PRO A 244 -21.63 -0.76 -9.62
CA PRO A 244 -22.31 -0.51 -8.36
C PRO A 244 -22.26 0.99 -8.06
N THR A 245 -23.41 1.59 -7.79
CA THR A 245 -23.50 3.00 -7.38
C THR A 245 -22.70 3.26 -6.09
N SER A 246 -22.52 2.23 -5.26
CA SER A 246 -21.63 2.26 -4.10
C SER A 246 -20.16 2.50 -4.47
N SER A 247 -19.70 2.10 -5.66
CA SER A 247 -18.33 2.39 -6.09
C SER A 247 -18.12 3.87 -6.46
N LEU A 248 -19.20 4.61 -6.76
CA LEU A 248 -19.14 6.05 -6.96
C LEU A 248 -18.92 6.82 -5.66
N ILE A 249 -19.38 6.28 -4.51
CA ILE A 249 -19.20 6.91 -3.20
C ILE A 249 -17.74 6.83 -2.72
N TRP A 250 -16.95 5.89 -3.26
CA TRP A 250 -15.54 5.70 -2.88
C TRP A 250 -14.63 6.78 -3.46
N TRP A 251 -14.89 7.26 -4.69
CA TRP A 251 -14.01 8.23 -5.36
C TRP A 251 -13.83 9.56 -4.60
N PRO A 252 -14.91 10.21 -4.05
CA PRO A 252 -14.75 11.40 -3.22
C PRO A 252 -13.94 11.14 -1.95
N GLY A 253 -14.16 10.00 -1.29
CA GLY A 253 -13.42 9.59 -0.09
C GLY A 253 -11.93 9.41 -0.39
N LEU A 254 -11.61 8.77 -1.53
CA LEU A 254 -10.24 8.58 -1.97
C LEU A 254 -9.53 9.90 -2.27
N TYR A 255 -10.22 10.83 -2.93
CA TYR A 255 -9.70 12.17 -3.21
C TYR A 255 -9.45 12.98 -1.93
N PHE A 256 -10.40 12.95 -0.98
CA PHE A 256 -10.26 13.66 0.29
C PHE A 256 -9.08 13.14 1.12
N MET A 257 -8.93 11.81 1.23
CA MET A 257 -7.78 11.21 1.92
C MET A 257 -6.45 11.55 1.23
N TYR A 258 -6.40 11.52 -0.10
CA TYR A 258 -5.18 11.85 -0.85
C TYR A 258 -4.77 13.32 -0.64
N THR A 259 -5.72 14.26 -0.75
CA THR A 259 -5.48 15.69 -0.52
C THR A 259 -5.10 15.98 0.93
N TYR A 260 -5.71 15.28 1.88
CA TYR A 260 -5.31 15.32 3.28
C TYR A 260 -3.85 14.89 3.48
N MET A 261 -3.42 13.78 2.88
CA MET A 261 -2.03 13.30 2.96
C MET A 261 -1.04 14.26 2.31
N LEU A 262 -1.40 14.91 1.19
CA LEU A 262 -0.61 16.00 0.61
C LEU A 262 -0.42 17.16 1.59
N GLY A 263 -1.47 17.52 2.32
CA GLY A 263 -1.41 18.52 3.39
C GLY A 263 -0.46 18.10 4.52
N GLN A 264 -0.54 16.85 4.97
CA GLN A 264 0.36 16.31 6.01
C GLN A 264 1.82 16.30 5.55
N ARG A 265 2.09 15.90 4.30
CA ARG A 265 3.42 15.95 3.70
C ARG A 265 3.99 17.37 3.74
N ARG A 266 3.21 18.38 3.32
CA ARG A 266 3.65 19.78 3.36
C ARG A 266 3.94 20.26 4.78
N LYS A 267 3.14 19.84 5.76
CA LYS A 267 3.36 20.21 7.17
C LYS A 267 4.64 19.61 7.77
N VAL A 268 4.95 18.35 7.42
CA VAL A 268 6.07 17.61 8.04
C VAL A 268 7.38 17.76 7.27
N LEU A 269 7.33 17.77 5.92
CA LEU A 269 8.51 17.87 5.06
C LEU A 269 8.70 19.25 4.43
N GLY A 270 7.72 20.14 4.48
CA GLY A 270 7.70 21.40 3.72
C GLY A 270 8.57 22.52 4.28
N ASP A 271 9.62 22.20 5.02
CA ASP A 271 10.50 23.17 5.67
C ASP A 271 11.51 23.80 4.68
N GLY A 272 11.02 24.31 3.54
CA GLY A 272 11.87 24.77 2.44
C GLY A 272 11.28 25.75 1.42
N LEU A 273 10.09 26.33 1.64
CA LEU A 273 9.56 27.43 0.82
C LEU A 273 8.67 28.33 1.69
N GLY A 274 9.29 29.10 2.60
CA GLY A 274 8.57 30.14 3.36
C GLY A 274 8.81 30.20 4.87
N LYS A 275 9.98 29.83 5.41
CA LYS A 275 10.42 30.39 6.70
C LYS A 275 10.64 31.89 6.51
N LYS A 276 9.59 32.70 6.67
CA LYS A 276 9.75 34.07 7.18
C LYS A 276 10.21 33.93 8.63
N LEU A 277 11.43 34.39 8.85
CA LEU A 277 12.14 34.49 10.14
C LEU A 277 11.20 35.03 11.24
N GLY A 278 11.15 34.35 12.40
CA GLY A 278 10.58 34.97 13.60
C GLY A 278 9.86 34.08 14.64
N GLY A 279 9.70 32.77 14.42
CA GLY A 279 9.02 31.91 15.40
C GLY A 279 9.99 31.11 16.27
N LYS A 280 10.14 31.46 17.55
CA LYS A 280 10.90 30.66 18.53
C LYS A 280 10.43 29.19 18.51
N PRO A 281 11.34 28.20 18.58
CA PRO A 281 10.95 26.79 18.61
C PRO A 281 10.14 26.52 19.88
N LYS A 282 8.96 25.90 19.73
CA LYS A 282 8.24 25.30 20.85
C LYS A 282 9.06 24.07 21.28
N SER A 283 9.52 24.09 22.52
CA SER A 283 10.11 22.93 23.20
C SER A 283 9.13 21.76 23.14
N LEU A 284 9.65 20.61 22.71
CA LEU A 284 9.01 19.30 22.82
C LEU A 284 8.88 18.89 24.29
#